data_AF-A0A653HS23-F1
#
_entry.id   AF-A0A653HS23-F1
#
_cell.length_a   1.000
_cell.length_b   1.000
_cell.length_c   1.000
_cell.angle_alpha   90.00
_cell.angle_beta   90.00
_cell.angle_gamma   90.00
#
_symmetry.space_group_name_H-M   'P 1'
#
loop_
_entity.id
_entity.type
_entity.pdbx_description
1 polymer ?
#
loop_
_entity_poly.entity_id
_entity_poly.type
_entity_poly.pdbx_seq_one_letter_code
_entity_poly.pdbx_strand_id
1 'polypeptide(L)'
;YNWSFSSDEKKKIKTHVKINSKIVVNKFNYKLYGAIIHKGTSASSGHYYFIGCKSENINSNKSSNRWYQMNDDTVTKASHRLINRISKDPSNDHTPYVLFYRLSDFALKTW
;
A
#
# COMPACT_ATOMS: atom_id res chain seq x y z
N TYR A 1 20.62 5.93 11.97
CA TYR A 1 20.94 6.45 10.63
C TYR A 1 22.18 5.70 10.14
N ASN A 2 22.04 4.74 9.22
CA ASN A 2 23.18 3.99 8.67
C ASN A 2 23.37 4.38 7.20
N TRP A 3 24.19 5.40 6.96
CA TRP A 3 24.70 5.76 5.64
C TRP A 3 26.19 5.43 5.62
N SER A 4 26.60 4.51 4.74
CA SER A 4 28.01 4.32 4.38
C SER A 4 28.20 4.82 2.95
N PHE A 5 29.14 5.76 2.78
CA PHE A 5 29.57 6.40 1.53
C PHE A 5 30.46 5.48 0.66
N SER A 6 30.46 4.17 0.92
CA SER A 6 31.47 3.25 0.40
C SER A 6 31.00 2.42 -0.79
N SER A 7 29.75 2.56 -1.23
CA SER A 7 29.26 1.96 -2.46
C SER A 7 28.26 2.90 -3.12
N ASP A 8 28.42 3.19 -4.40
CA ASP A 8 27.48 3.96 -5.25
C ASP A 8 26.14 3.22 -5.48
N GLU A 9 25.79 2.32 -4.56
CA GLU A 9 24.66 1.41 -4.68
C GLU A 9 23.43 1.97 -3.96
N LYS A 10 22.32 1.99 -4.69
CA LYS A 10 21.00 2.32 -4.12
C LYS A 10 20.63 1.29 -3.06
N LYS A 11 20.41 1.74 -1.83
CA LYS A 11 19.96 0.90 -0.70
C LYS A 11 18.44 0.96 -0.54
N LYS A 12 17.80 -0.20 -0.39
CA LYS A 12 16.38 -0.29 -0.07
C LYS A 12 16.14 0.12 1.39
N ILE A 13 15.21 1.05 1.60
CA ILE A 13 14.74 1.42 2.95
C ILE A 13 13.55 0.52 3.30
N LYS A 14 13.66 -0.24 4.38
CA LYS A 14 12.63 -1.19 4.85
C LYS A 14 11.81 -0.69 6.04
N THR A 15 12.05 0.55 6.47
CA THR A 15 11.35 1.14 7.62
C THR A 15 9.84 1.08 7.42
N HIS A 16 9.14 0.48 8.38
CA HIS A 16 7.69 0.46 8.36
C HIS A 16 7.13 1.89 8.45
N VAL A 17 6.35 2.28 7.44
CA VAL A 17 5.52 3.48 7.48
C VAL A 17 4.07 3.02 7.58
N LYS A 18 3.37 3.43 8.63
CA LYS A 18 1.95 3.10 8.81
C LYS A 18 1.14 3.78 7.72
N ILE A 19 0.47 2.98 6.89
CA ILE A 19 -0.38 3.45 5.80
C ILE A 19 -1.82 3.58 6.31
N ASN A 20 -2.35 4.80 6.29
CA ASN A 20 -3.71 5.07 6.73
C ASN A 20 -4.71 4.73 5.62
N SER A 21 -5.82 4.09 5.97
CA SER A 21 -6.89 3.75 5.01
C SER A 21 -7.62 4.99 4.47
N LYS A 22 -7.52 6.13 5.17
CA LYS A 22 -8.03 7.42 4.75
C LYS A 22 -6.97 8.49 4.97
N ILE A 23 -6.83 9.41 4.02
CA ILE A 23 -5.98 10.60 4.12
C ILE A 23 -6.75 11.83 3.67
N VAL A 24 -6.31 13.01 4.10
CA VAL A 24 -6.86 14.30 3.66
C VAL A 24 -5.78 15.06 2.91
N VAL A 25 -6.07 15.48 1.68
CA VAL A 25 -5.18 16.32 0.86
C VAL A 25 -6.00 17.48 0.33
N ASN A 26 -5.60 18.72 0.61
CA ASN A 26 -6.28 19.94 0.17
C ASN A 26 -7.80 19.96 0.43
N LYS A 27 -8.23 19.56 1.63
CA LYS A 27 -9.64 19.46 2.04
C LYS A 27 -10.45 18.41 1.28
N PHE A 28 -9.80 17.44 0.64
CA PHE A 28 -10.45 16.30 0.04
C PHE A 28 -10.07 15.03 0.79
N ASN A 29 -11.06 14.19 1.06
CA ASN A 29 -10.81 12.87 1.63
C ASN A 29 -10.45 11.90 0.51
N TYR A 30 -9.46 11.07 0.78
CA TYR A 30 -9.08 9.98 -0.09
C TYR A 30 -9.10 8.67 0.67
N LYS A 31 -9.57 7.61 0.02
CA LYS A 31 -9.60 6.25 0.55
C LYS A 31 -8.55 5.42 -0.17
N LEU A 32 -7.71 4.70 0.59
CA LEU A 32 -6.77 3.74 0.05
C LEU A 32 -7.56 2.60 -0.63
N TYR A 33 -7.22 2.28 -1.87
CA TYR A 33 -7.81 1.13 -2.56
C TYR A 33 -6.79 0.12 -3.05
N GLY A 34 -5.48 0.46 -3.04
CA GLY A 34 -4.45 -0.52 -3.34
C GLY A 34 -3.02 -0.04 -3.08
N ALA A 35 -2.09 -0.98 -3.17
CA ALA A 35 -0.66 -0.74 -3.11
C ALA A 35 0.10 -1.74 -4.00
N ILE A 36 1.13 -1.26 -4.69
CA ILE A 36 2.18 -2.12 -5.25
C ILE A 36 3.18 -2.40 -4.15
N ILE A 37 3.47 -3.67 -3.95
CA ILE A 37 4.45 -4.15 -2.99
C ILE A 37 5.71 -4.58 -3.73
N HIS A 38 6.86 -4.13 -3.24
CA HIS A 38 8.16 -4.63 -3.68
C HIS A 38 8.68 -5.69 -2.68
N LYS A 39 8.84 -6.92 -3.15
CA LYS A 39 9.47 -8.04 -2.43
C LYS A 39 10.92 -8.18 -2.85
N GLY A 40 11.87 -7.89 -1.97
CA GLY A 40 13.29 -8.03 -2.27
C GLY A 40 14.18 -7.31 -1.27
N THR A 41 15.41 -7.77 -1.07
CA THR A 41 16.35 -7.18 -0.10
C THR A 41 17.02 -5.91 -0.64
N SER A 42 17.22 -5.82 -1.96
CA SER A 42 17.95 -4.75 -2.63
C SER A 42 16.99 -3.72 -3.26
N ALA A 43 17.53 -2.60 -3.73
CA ALA A 43 16.78 -1.65 -4.56
C ALA A 43 16.90 -1.93 -6.07
N SER A 44 17.78 -2.86 -6.45
CA SER A 44 18.13 -3.18 -7.85
C SER A 44 17.48 -4.47 -8.35
N SER A 45 16.91 -5.29 -7.46
CA SER A 45 16.24 -6.53 -7.81
C SER A 45 15.13 -6.88 -6.82
N GLY A 46 14.14 -7.60 -7.32
CA GLY A 46 13.01 -8.08 -6.53
C GLY A 46 11.82 -8.43 -7.40
N HIS A 47 10.67 -8.59 -6.75
CA HIS A 47 9.41 -8.95 -7.38
C HIS A 47 8.31 -7.98 -6.98
N TYR A 48 7.41 -7.68 -7.91
CA TYR A 48 6.30 -6.79 -7.68
C TYR A 48 4.97 -7.53 -7.72
N TYR A 49 4.10 -7.18 -6.79
CA TYR A 49 2.73 -7.67 -6.80
C TYR A 49 1.79 -6.60 -6.24
N PHE A 50 0.51 -6.72 -6.52
CA PHE A 50 -0.49 -5.74 -6.12
C PHE A 50 -1.37 -6.28 -4.99
N ILE A 51 -1.66 -5.45 -3.99
CA ILE A 51 -2.71 -5.70 -3.00
C ILE A 51 -3.73 -4.59 -3.13
N GLY A 52 -4.98 -4.94 -3.45
CA GLY A 52 -6.00 -3.92 -3.60
C GLY A 52 -7.40 -4.46 -3.77
N CYS A 53 -8.29 -3.54 -4.06
CA CYS A 53 -9.69 -3.79 -4.34
C CYS A 53 -10.15 -2.90 -5.49
N LYS A 54 -11.37 -3.14 -6.00
CA LYS A 54 -12.01 -2.21 -6.95
C LYS A 54 -12.10 -0.83 -6.32
N SER A 55 -11.72 0.20 -7.08
CA SER A 55 -11.73 1.57 -6.58
C SER A 55 -13.16 2.11 -6.48
N GLU A 56 -14.05 1.65 -7.37
CA GLU A 56 -15.48 1.95 -7.41
C GLU A 56 -16.23 1.09 -6.39
N ASN A 57 -17.00 1.74 -5.51
CA ASN A 57 -18.06 1.04 -4.80
C ASN A 57 -19.29 0.97 -5.71
N ILE A 58 -19.38 -0.08 -6.52
CA ILE A 58 -20.51 -0.28 -7.45
C ILE A 58 -21.81 -0.58 -6.68
N ASN A 59 -21.74 -1.04 -5.43
CA ASN A 59 -22.89 -1.31 -4.59
C ASN A 59 -22.74 -0.64 -3.21
N SER A 60 -23.38 0.52 -3.04
CA SER A 60 -23.50 1.25 -1.77
C SER A 60 -24.05 0.42 -0.59
N ASN A 61 -24.69 -0.73 -0.89
CA ASN A 61 -25.33 -1.62 0.08
C ASN A 61 -24.48 -2.82 0.52
N LYS A 62 -23.28 -3.05 -0.05
CA LYS A 62 -22.38 -4.13 0.41
C LYS A 62 -21.24 -3.56 1.24
N SER A 63 -21.24 -3.93 2.51
CA SER A 63 -20.19 -3.63 3.48
C SER A 63 -18.84 -4.18 3.00
N SER A 64 -17.88 -3.27 2.81
CA SER A 64 -16.48 -3.51 2.46
C SER A 64 -16.18 -4.00 1.03
N ASN A 65 -15.37 -3.21 0.32
CA ASN A 65 -14.68 -3.64 -0.89
C ASN A 65 -13.92 -4.94 -0.63
N ARG A 66 -14.07 -5.93 -1.51
CA ARG A 66 -13.32 -7.19 -1.44
C ARG A 66 -11.87 -6.94 -1.86
N TRP A 67 -10.94 -7.28 -0.99
CA TRP A 67 -9.50 -7.14 -1.22
C TRP A 67 -8.91 -8.42 -1.77
N TYR A 68 -7.90 -8.27 -2.60
CA TYR A 68 -7.18 -9.34 -3.27
C TYR A 68 -5.69 -9.03 -3.30
N GLN A 69 -4.88 -10.08 -3.32
CA GLN A 69 -3.48 -10.03 -3.70
C GLN A 69 -3.35 -10.62 -5.10
N MET A 70 -2.78 -9.87 -6.02
CA MET A 70 -2.56 -10.23 -7.42
C MET A 70 -1.06 -10.35 -7.62
N ASN A 71 -0.59 -11.58 -7.78
CA ASN A 71 0.80 -11.94 -7.96
C ASN A 71 0.94 -12.71 -9.28
N ASP A 72 1.25 -11.98 -10.35
CA ASP A 72 1.32 -12.49 -11.72
C ASP A 72 0.04 -13.24 -12.15
N ASP A 73 0.13 -14.55 -12.31
CA ASP A 73 -0.95 -15.45 -12.71
C ASP A 73 -1.90 -15.82 -11.55
N THR A 74 -1.50 -15.51 -10.31
CA THR A 74 -2.19 -15.97 -9.11
C THR A 74 -2.93 -14.82 -8.41
N VAL A 75 -4.25 -14.97 -8.27
CA VAL A 75 -5.11 -14.03 -7.53
C VAL A 75 -5.69 -14.69 -6.30
N THR A 76 -5.39 -14.14 -5.12
CA THR A 76 -5.88 -14.68 -3.83
C THR A 76 -6.67 -13.64 -3.06
N LYS A 77 -7.65 -14.08 -2.28
CA LYS A 77 -8.44 -13.20 -1.41
C LYS A 77 -7.55 -12.65 -0.30
N ALA A 78 -7.66 -11.36 -0.02
CA ALA A 78 -6.86 -10.66 0.98
C ALA A 78 -7.72 -9.75 1.87
N SER A 79 -7.04 -9.03 2.76
CA SER A 79 -7.61 -7.96 3.58
C SER A 79 -6.81 -6.69 3.38
N HIS A 80 -7.46 -5.52 3.47
CA HIS A 80 -6.77 -4.23 3.45
C HIS A 80 -5.68 -4.12 4.53
N ARG A 81 -5.81 -4.87 5.64
CA ARG A 81 -4.84 -4.90 6.74
C ARG A 81 -3.51 -5.52 6.32
N LEU A 82 -3.50 -6.32 5.24
CA LEU A 82 -2.32 -7.01 4.75
C LEU A 82 -1.17 -6.06 4.45
N ILE A 83 -1.44 -4.90 3.83
CA ILE A 83 -0.43 -3.90 3.45
C ILE A 83 0.39 -3.44 4.67
N ASN A 84 -0.28 -3.09 5.78
CA ASN A 84 0.42 -2.70 7.00
C ASN A 84 1.05 -3.91 7.71
N ARG A 85 0.40 -5.08 7.67
CA ARG A 85 0.91 -6.30 8.32
C ARG A 85 2.24 -6.73 7.71
N ILE A 86 2.34 -6.80 6.38
CA ILE A 86 3.59 -7.21 5.70
C ILE A 86 4.70 -6.18 5.95
N SER A 87 4.38 -4.89 5.90
CA SER A 87 5.37 -3.83 6.09
C SER A 87 5.91 -3.77 7.53
N LYS A 88 5.14 -4.22 8.52
CA LYS A 88 5.53 -4.20 9.93
C LYS A 88 6.36 -5.43 10.33
N ASP A 89 6.24 -6.52 9.59
CA ASP A 89 6.91 -7.77 9.90
C ASP A 89 8.39 -7.69 9.50
N PRO A 90 9.32 -7.70 10.49
CA PRO A 90 10.75 -7.51 10.24
C PRO A 90 11.42 -8.75 9.63
N SER A 91 10.72 -9.90 9.60
CA SER A 91 11.26 -11.15 9.06
C SER A 91 11.15 -11.26 7.54
N ASN A 92 10.50 -10.29 6.89
CA ASN A 92 10.27 -10.31 5.45
C ASN A 92 10.85 -9.07 4.76
N ASP A 93 10.93 -9.15 3.43
CA ASP A 93 11.48 -8.09 2.57
C ASP A 93 10.42 -7.34 1.76
N HIS A 94 9.17 -7.37 2.21
CA HIS A 94 8.03 -6.82 1.51
C HIS A 94 7.77 -5.39 1.97
N THR A 95 7.86 -4.44 1.05
CA THR A 95 7.64 -3.02 1.35
C THR A 95 6.60 -2.45 0.40
N PRO A 96 5.53 -1.81 0.90
CA PRO A 96 4.66 -0.99 0.08
C PRO A 96 5.48 0.10 -0.60
N TYR A 97 5.34 0.24 -1.92
CA TYR A 97 6.15 1.14 -2.74
C TYR A 97 5.31 2.23 -3.42
N VAL A 98 4.23 1.84 -4.09
CA VAL A 98 3.29 2.78 -4.73
C VAL A 98 1.94 2.62 -4.06
N LEU A 99 1.36 3.72 -3.57
CA LEU A 99 0.06 3.72 -2.89
C LEU A 99 -1.00 4.36 -3.78
N PHE A 100 -2.15 3.72 -3.87
CA PHE A 100 -3.27 4.17 -4.69
C PHE A 100 -4.43 4.60 -3.81
N TYR A 101 -4.76 5.89 -3.93
CA TYR A 101 -5.82 6.55 -3.21
C TYR A 101 -6.85 7.09 -4.19
N ARG A 102 -8.13 6.96 -3.84
CA ARG A 102 -9.23 7.50 -4.62
C ARG A 102 -9.94 8.58 -3.83
N LEU A 103 -10.25 9.69 -4.48
CA LEU A 103 -11.10 10.74 -3.95
C LEU A 103 -12.46 10.15 -3.52
N SER A 104 -12.85 10.36 -2.26
CA SER A 104 -14.14 9.90 -1.76
C SER A 104 -15.19 10.99 -1.70
N ASP A 105 -14.81 12.16 -1.18
CA ASP A 105 -15.70 13.29 -0.91
C ASP A 105 -14.87 14.50 -0.42
N PHE A 106 -15.54 15.64 -0.25
CA PHE A 106 -14.96 16.83 0.35
C PHE A 106 -14.84 16.65 1.87
N ALA A 107 -13.69 17.01 2.43
CA ALA A 107 -13.46 17.05 3.86
C ALA A 107 -14.01 18.37 4.43
N LEU A 108 -15.33 18.49 4.51
CA LEU A 108 -15.98 19.48 5.39
C LEU A 108 -16.66 18.74 6.53
N LYS A 109 -16.28 19.10 7.75
CA LYS A 109 -17.23 19.09 8.86
C LYS A 109 -18.00 20.41 8.78
N THR A 110 -19.31 20.29 8.69
CA THR A 110 -20.29 21.31 9.06
C THR A 110 -19.93 21.88 10.45
N TRP A 111 -20.06 23.21 10.58
CA TRP A 111 -20.00 23.93 11.85
C TRP A 111 -21.07 23.41 12.81
#